data_AF-A0A0C9WUV9-F1
#
_entry.id   AF-A0A0C9WUV9-F1
#
_cell.length_a   1.000
_cell.length_b   1.000
_cell.length_c   1.000
_cell.angle_alpha   90.00
_cell.angle_beta   90.00
_cell.angle_gamma   90.00
#
_symmetry.space_group_name_H-M   'P 1'
#
loop_
_entity.id
_entity.type
_entity.pdbx_description
1 polymer ?
#
loop_
_entity_poly.entity_id
_entity_poly.type
_entity_poly.pdbx_seq_one_letter_code
_entity_poly.pdbx_strand_id
1 'polypeptide(L)'
;MLIPVRDYIGLPKTQELLAKCVDGTTPALQEALLNGAPLMGNFKTPGDWIQFVHAAGSLYQPDEENYAIFNALRREIIKTRESADHQGRRRLINALGLKKKPGYILDLINGAPTFRDAQALILAEYGVGLILRNRRVSKTEAKLHPGAPFHEYSRYCPLVEVRRPDTPSNAILCTEEKGFFILIPDKGAIFVSGGPPKGYRLELIVIRKVLCDDSYTQPLKNWLRDVVQESCSNRRNVRPNHPGKMVQIGMNMGPRHARVLGWAVSFTRKLSDKEKTRQDANLLGAMSLLWALAKSYVPLDITDPMQKLLDESYPTMATPHIPVGCGFSVTLDGTEYAFKETSRAPPEGVVTMGYEAHSHVDGCSTDFAISWTVIREILDSNELPENAGSNFIDLGLGVVVQGAGGTMTIFQPERMHGTSERGGIMAYGLAINFTRRVADAIQELIERGQTVRYGLDTDTHKHRK
;
A
#
# COMPACT_ATOMS: atom_id res chain seq x y z
N MET A 1 31.07 45.79 10.70
CA MET A 1 30.75 44.82 11.78
C MET A 1 29.51 44.07 11.33
N LEU A 2 29.54 42.75 11.23
CA LEU A 2 28.38 41.97 10.80
C LEU A 2 27.34 41.97 11.92
N ILE A 3 26.13 42.44 11.63
CA ILE A 3 25.00 42.39 12.57
C ILE A 3 24.61 40.92 12.74
N PRO A 4 24.40 40.40 13.96
CA PRO A 4 23.85 39.05 14.16
C PRO A 4 22.47 38.89 13.50
N VAL A 5 22.15 37.69 12.97
CA VAL A 5 20.85 37.47 12.29
C VAL A 5 19.65 37.76 13.20
N ARG A 6 19.74 37.41 14.49
CA ARG A 6 18.65 37.70 15.44
C ARG A 6 18.41 39.21 15.57
N ASP A 7 19.48 40.00 15.59
CA ASP A 7 19.41 41.46 15.66
C ASP A 7 18.90 42.05 14.34
N TYR A 8 19.33 41.50 13.20
CA TYR A 8 18.84 41.88 11.88
C TYR A 8 17.32 41.65 11.75
N ILE A 9 16.84 40.49 12.21
CA ILE A 9 15.41 40.16 12.24
C ILE A 9 14.65 41.10 13.19
N GLY A 10 15.26 41.48 14.31
CA GLY A 10 14.68 42.43 15.26
C GLY A 10 14.57 43.88 14.76
N LEU A 11 15.21 44.23 13.64
CA LEU A 11 15.09 45.58 13.08
C LEU A 11 13.64 45.86 12.68
N PRO A 12 13.07 47.05 13.00
CA PRO A 12 11.68 47.38 12.69
C PRO A 12 11.33 47.21 11.21
N LYS A 13 12.25 47.61 10.32
CA LYS A 13 12.10 47.47 8.86
C LYS A 13 12.03 45.99 8.43
N THR A 14 12.81 45.13 9.06
CA THR A 14 12.82 43.68 8.77
C THR A 14 11.52 43.03 9.24
N GLN A 15 11.04 43.37 10.43
CA GLN A 15 9.75 42.91 10.95
C GLN A 15 8.58 43.32 10.05
N GLU A 16 8.56 44.57 9.59
CA GLU A 16 7.53 45.06 8.66
C GLU A 16 7.51 44.25 7.34
N LEU A 17 8.68 43.95 6.78
CA LEU A 17 8.79 43.14 5.57
C LEU A 17 8.38 41.68 5.80
N LEU A 18 8.74 41.10 6.95
CA LEU A 18 8.35 39.74 7.31
C LEU A 18 6.82 39.60 7.43
N ALA A 19 6.14 40.57 8.05
CA ALA A 19 4.68 40.60 8.14
C ALA A 19 4.05 40.64 6.73
N LYS A 20 4.55 41.51 5.84
CA LYS A 20 4.10 41.58 4.44
C LYS A 20 4.29 40.26 3.69
N CYS A 21 5.40 39.56 3.93
CA CYS A 21 5.63 38.24 3.34
C CYS A 21 4.63 37.18 3.83
N VAL A 22 4.18 37.25 5.09
CA VAL A 22 3.15 36.34 5.63
C VAL A 22 1.82 36.54 4.92
N ASP A 23 1.46 37.79 4.59
CA ASP A 23 0.21 38.12 3.90
C ASP A 23 0.26 37.85 2.38
N GLY A 24 1.46 37.78 1.81
CA GLY A 24 1.67 37.50 0.38
C GLY A 24 3.11 37.70 -0.06
N THR A 25 3.92 36.63 0.02
CA THR A 25 5.33 36.69 -0.37
C THR A 25 5.48 36.94 -1.87
N THR A 26 6.27 37.95 -2.26
CA THR A 26 6.64 38.24 -3.66
C THR A 26 8.16 38.27 -3.83
N PRO A 27 8.72 38.06 -5.05
CA PRO A 27 10.16 38.14 -5.28
C PRO A 27 10.80 39.45 -4.82
N ALA A 28 10.12 40.59 -5.01
CA ALA A 28 10.61 41.90 -4.57
C ALA A 28 10.68 42.02 -3.04
N LEU A 29 9.72 41.44 -2.31
CA LEU A 29 9.76 41.39 -0.85
C LEU A 29 10.87 40.47 -0.34
N GLN A 30 11.07 39.32 -1.00
CA GLN A 30 12.17 38.41 -0.69
C GLN A 30 13.52 39.11 -0.90
N GLU A 31 13.71 39.78 -2.04
CA GLU A 31 14.93 40.52 -2.34
C GLU A 31 15.18 41.65 -1.33
N ALA A 32 14.15 42.41 -0.96
CA ALA A 32 14.25 43.45 0.05
C ALA A 32 14.66 42.93 1.44
N LEU A 33 14.19 41.74 1.82
CA LEU A 33 14.58 41.05 3.06
C LEU A 33 15.97 40.43 2.99
N LEU A 34 16.39 39.96 1.82
CA LEU A 34 17.69 39.33 1.65
C LEU A 34 18.80 40.38 1.47
N ASN A 35 18.44 41.57 0.98
CA ASN A 35 19.34 42.71 0.84
C ASN A 35 19.70 43.27 2.22
N GLY A 36 20.85 42.84 2.73
CA GLY A 36 21.34 43.19 4.07
C GLY A 36 21.21 42.07 5.10
N ALA A 37 20.62 40.91 4.74
CA ALA A 37 20.58 39.75 5.61
C ALA A 37 22.00 39.19 5.82
N PRO A 38 22.47 39.04 7.06
CA PRO A 38 23.79 38.48 7.33
C PRO A 38 23.81 36.96 7.06
N LEU A 39 24.93 36.45 6.56
CA LEU A 39 25.14 35.00 6.39
C LEU A 39 25.20 34.29 7.74
N MET A 40 24.54 33.13 7.88
CA MET A 40 24.55 32.38 9.14
C MET A 40 24.21 30.89 8.97
N GLY A 41 25.01 30.03 9.60
CA GLY A 41 24.73 28.59 9.71
C GLY A 41 24.58 27.92 8.34
N ASN A 42 23.36 27.45 8.05
CA ASN A 42 23.01 26.81 6.77
C ASN A 42 22.62 27.82 5.67
N PHE A 43 22.43 29.11 5.98
CA PHE A 43 22.28 30.18 4.99
C PHE A 43 23.66 30.59 4.49
N LYS A 44 24.16 29.86 3.49
CA LYS A 44 25.51 30.03 2.91
C LYS A 44 25.49 30.81 1.59
N THR A 45 24.31 30.93 0.98
CA THR A 45 24.14 31.57 -0.31
C THR A 45 23.36 32.87 -0.12
N PRO A 46 24.00 34.04 -0.22
CA PRO A 46 23.29 35.32 -0.23
C PRO A 46 22.20 35.28 -1.29
N GLY A 47 20.98 35.71 -0.96
CA GLY A 47 19.84 35.71 -1.89
C GLY A 47 19.01 34.43 -1.93
N ASP A 48 19.33 33.37 -1.17
CA ASP A 48 18.47 32.19 -1.07
C ASP A 48 17.38 32.38 -0.01
N TRP A 49 16.17 32.75 -0.46
CA TRP A 49 14.99 32.95 0.39
C TRP A 49 14.66 31.75 1.28
N ILE A 50 14.80 30.54 0.74
CA ILE A 50 14.41 29.32 1.43
C ILE A 50 15.40 29.05 2.56
N GLN A 51 16.70 29.13 2.27
CA GLN A 51 17.72 28.99 3.31
C GLN A 51 17.59 30.07 4.38
N PHE A 52 17.27 31.32 4.02
CA PHE A 52 17.02 32.40 4.98
C PHE A 52 15.88 32.05 5.93
N VAL A 53 14.69 31.71 5.41
CA VAL A 53 13.51 31.38 6.23
C VAL A 53 13.76 30.15 7.11
N HIS A 54 14.50 29.15 6.62
CA HIS A 54 14.87 27.99 7.42
C HIS A 54 15.88 28.33 8.53
N ALA A 55 16.95 29.04 8.22
CA ALA A 55 17.98 29.42 9.20
C ALA A 55 17.41 30.36 10.26
N ALA A 56 16.71 31.42 9.85
CA ALA A 56 16.09 32.39 10.74
C ALA A 56 15.05 31.76 11.68
N GLY A 57 14.15 30.92 11.15
CA GLY A 57 13.15 30.23 11.97
C GLY A 57 13.73 29.22 12.96
N SER A 58 15.00 28.82 12.84
CA SER A 58 15.66 27.93 13.80
C SER A 58 16.21 28.65 15.04
N LEU A 59 16.21 29.99 15.04
CA LEU A 59 16.74 30.81 16.12
C LEU A 59 15.73 31.09 17.25
N TYR A 60 14.46 30.75 17.03
CA TYR A 60 13.34 31.12 17.90
C TYR A 60 12.67 29.88 18.51
N GLN A 61 12.27 29.98 19.78
CA GLN A 61 11.47 28.96 20.45
C GLN A 61 9.99 29.01 20.00
N PRO A 62 9.24 27.90 20.12
CA PRO A 62 7.86 27.82 19.61
C PRO A 62 6.87 28.85 20.16
N ASP A 63 7.13 29.39 21.34
CA ASP A 63 6.32 30.41 22.03
C ASP A 63 6.68 31.85 21.64
N GLU A 64 7.74 32.06 20.87
CA GLU A 64 8.14 33.38 20.38
C GLU A 64 7.31 33.80 19.13
N GLU A 65 6.89 35.06 19.06
CA GLU A 65 6.13 35.61 17.93
C GLU A 65 6.82 35.39 16.56
N ASN A 66 8.13 35.57 16.52
CA ASN A 66 8.95 35.33 15.33
C ASN A 66 8.91 33.87 14.86
N TYR A 67 8.75 32.91 15.77
CA TYR A 67 8.58 31.51 15.37
C TYR A 67 7.28 31.32 14.57
N ALA A 68 6.18 31.94 14.99
CA ALA A 68 4.91 31.87 14.27
C ALA A 68 5.03 32.45 12.85
N ILE A 69 5.72 33.59 12.69
CA ILE A 69 6.00 34.23 11.40
C ILE A 69 6.80 33.30 10.49
N PHE A 70 7.95 32.81 10.93
CA PHE A 70 8.77 31.93 10.10
C PHE A 70 8.11 30.58 9.81
N ASN A 71 7.26 30.09 10.71
CA ASN A 71 6.46 28.90 10.47
C ASN A 71 5.38 29.15 9.40
N ALA A 72 4.74 30.34 9.39
CA ALA A 72 3.85 30.75 8.31
C ALA A 72 4.58 30.86 6.96
N LEU A 73 5.74 31.50 6.92
CA LEU A 73 6.55 31.61 5.70
C LEU A 73 7.03 30.24 5.20
N ARG A 74 7.41 29.32 6.09
CA ARG A 74 7.73 27.93 5.70
C ARG A 74 6.53 27.25 5.06
N ARG A 75 5.32 27.44 5.58
CA ARG A 75 4.09 26.90 4.96
C ARG A 75 3.88 27.49 3.56
N GLU A 76 4.11 28.78 3.35
CA GLU A 76 4.05 29.40 2.02
C GLU A 76 5.11 28.85 1.06
N ILE A 77 6.37 28.70 1.51
CA ILE A 77 7.43 28.10 0.69
C ILE A 77 7.05 26.67 0.28
N ILE A 78 6.52 25.88 1.21
CA ILE A 78 6.05 24.51 0.93
C ILE A 78 4.91 24.54 -0.09
N LYS A 79 3.95 25.47 0.02
CA LYS A 79 2.88 25.64 -0.99
C LYS A 79 3.44 25.94 -2.39
N THR A 80 4.54 26.68 -2.47
CA THR A 80 5.18 27.05 -3.76
C THR A 80 6.16 25.99 -4.29
N ARG A 81 6.60 25.03 -3.45
CA ARG A 81 7.49 23.95 -3.89
C ARG A 81 6.66 22.80 -4.44
N GLU A 82 6.74 22.62 -5.76
CA GLU A 82 6.13 21.45 -6.41
C GLU A 82 6.81 20.14 -5.98
N SER A 83 8.08 20.16 -5.55
CA SER A 83 8.84 18.93 -5.22
C SER A 83 9.63 19.03 -3.91
N ALA A 84 9.67 17.92 -3.17
CA ALA A 84 10.42 17.75 -1.94
C ALA A 84 11.94 17.75 -2.22
N ASP A 85 12.71 18.36 -1.32
CA ASP A 85 14.16 18.25 -1.35
C ASP A 85 14.65 16.87 -0.81
N HIS A 86 15.95 16.66 -0.85
CA HIS A 86 16.57 15.42 -0.37
C HIS A 86 16.28 15.15 1.12
N GLN A 87 16.23 16.19 1.95
CA GLN A 87 15.92 16.02 3.38
C GLN A 87 14.45 15.66 3.60
N GLY A 88 13.53 16.27 2.84
CA GLY A 88 12.11 15.92 2.83
C GLY A 88 11.89 14.45 2.47
N ARG A 89 12.54 13.96 1.40
CA ARG A 89 12.51 12.54 1.03
C ARG A 89 13.06 11.64 2.14
N ARG A 90 14.19 12.01 2.76
CA ARG A 90 14.78 11.23 3.86
C ARG A 90 13.87 11.18 5.09
N ARG A 91 13.21 12.30 5.44
CA ARG A 91 12.21 12.35 6.52
C ARG A 91 11.04 11.42 6.22
N LEU A 92 10.53 11.44 4.98
CA LEU A 92 9.47 10.54 4.54
C LEU A 92 9.91 9.08 4.68
N ILE A 93 11.05 8.68 4.10
CA ILE A 93 11.59 7.31 4.22
C ILE A 93 11.71 6.85 5.68
N ASN A 94 12.19 7.72 6.57
CA ASN A 94 12.29 7.42 8.00
C ASN A 94 10.92 7.21 8.65
N ALA A 95 9.96 8.12 8.40
CA ALA A 95 8.62 8.05 8.97
C ALA A 95 7.85 6.80 8.51
N LEU A 96 8.09 6.37 7.28
CA LEU A 96 7.50 5.16 6.71
C LEU A 96 8.16 3.87 7.24
N GLY A 97 9.30 3.97 7.95
CA GLY A 97 10.06 2.82 8.41
C GLY A 97 10.74 2.03 7.27
N LEU A 98 10.95 2.64 6.11
CA LEU A 98 11.47 1.96 4.90
C LEU A 98 12.95 1.56 4.99
N LYS A 99 13.62 1.86 6.10
CA LYS A 99 15.01 1.44 6.36
C LYS A 99 15.12 0.07 7.00
N LYS A 100 14.01 -0.48 7.48
CA LYS A 100 13.97 -1.83 8.04
C LYS A 100 14.30 -2.82 6.93
N LYS A 101 15.20 -3.76 7.24
CA LYS A 101 15.46 -4.93 6.41
C LYS A 101 14.90 -6.13 7.17
N PRO A 102 13.83 -6.76 6.68
CA PRO A 102 13.30 -7.95 7.30
C PRO A 102 14.32 -9.09 7.17
N GLY A 103 14.25 -10.08 8.07
CA GLY A 103 15.03 -11.31 7.98
C GLY A 103 14.21 -12.48 7.41
N TYR A 104 14.84 -13.66 7.33
CA TYR A 104 14.17 -14.93 7.10
C TYR A 104 13.61 -15.45 8.43
N ILE A 105 12.30 -15.41 8.60
CA ILE A 105 11.65 -15.83 9.83
C ILE A 105 11.59 -17.35 9.98
N LEU A 106 11.60 -18.12 8.88
CA LEU A 106 11.60 -19.58 8.98
C LEU A 106 12.91 -20.08 9.59
N ASP A 107 14.04 -19.42 9.32
CA ASP A 107 15.32 -19.76 9.95
C ASP A 107 15.27 -19.54 11.47
N LEU A 108 14.68 -18.43 11.91
CA LEU A 108 14.48 -18.13 13.34
C LEU A 108 13.55 -19.15 14.01
N ILE A 109 12.45 -19.52 13.34
CA ILE A 109 11.46 -20.45 13.90
C ILE A 109 12.03 -21.87 13.97
N ASN A 110 12.68 -22.34 12.89
CA ASN A 110 13.22 -23.69 12.81
C ASN A 110 14.53 -23.85 13.63
N GLY A 111 15.28 -22.77 13.85
CA GLY A 111 16.48 -22.76 14.69
C GLY A 111 16.21 -22.67 16.19
N ALA A 112 14.98 -22.34 16.59
CA ALA A 112 14.61 -22.26 18.01
C ALA A 112 14.51 -23.66 18.66
N PRO A 113 14.95 -23.84 19.93
CA PRO A 113 14.86 -25.14 20.61
C PRO A 113 13.44 -25.67 20.75
N THR A 114 12.48 -24.78 21.01
CA THR A 114 11.06 -25.10 21.08
C THR A 114 10.23 -24.06 20.32
N PHE A 115 8.98 -24.41 20.00
CA PHE A 115 8.05 -23.43 19.40
C PHE A 115 7.80 -22.23 20.32
N ARG A 116 7.80 -22.43 21.64
CA ARG A 116 7.64 -21.34 22.61
C ARG A 116 8.82 -20.36 22.56
N ASP A 117 10.04 -20.86 22.36
CA ASP A 117 11.21 -20.02 22.17
C ASP A 117 11.12 -19.25 20.85
N ALA A 118 10.66 -19.90 19.77
CA ALA A 118 10.36 -19.21 18.51
C ALA A 118 9.32 -18.10 18.69
N GLN A 119 8.25 -18.34 19.47
CA GLN A 119 7.24 -17.33 19.76
C GLN A 119 7.83 -16.11 20.48
N ALA A 120 8.70 -16.33 21.47
CA ALA A 120 9.36 -15.25 22.19
C ALA A 120 10.32 -14.45 21.28
N LEU A 121 11.10 -15.14 20.45
CA LEU A 121 12.01 -14.52 19.49
C LEU A 121 11.27 -13.66 18.46
N ILE A 122 10.21 -14.21 17.84
CA ILE A 122 9.43 -13.48 16.84
C ILE A 122 8.72 -12.26 17.46
N LEU A 123 8.17 -12.40 18.67
CA LEU A 123 7.55 -11.27 19.37
C LEU A 123 8.57 -10.18 19.70
N ALA A 124 9.77 -10.54 20.15
CA ALA A 124 10.82 -9.58 20.49
C ALA A 124 11.36 -8.84 19.26
N GLU A 125 11.63 -9.55 18.17
CA GLU A 125 12.25 -8.99 16.96
C GLU A 125 11.24 -8.19 16.12
N TYR A 126 10.03 -8.71 15.95
CA TYR A 126 9.05 -8.17 14.99
C TYR A 126 7.83 -7.53 15.65
N GLY A 127 7.63 -7.71 16.96
CA GLY A 127 6.44 -7.19 17.66
C GLY A 127 5.13 -7.86 17.23
N VAL A 128 5.19 -9.05 16.62
CA VAL A 128 4.03 -9.81 16.16
C VAL A 128 3.96 -11.18 16.83
N GLY A 129 2.74 -11.69 17.05
CA GLY A 129 2.56 -13.02 17.61
C GLY A 129 2.89 -14.12 16.60
N LEU A 130 3.47 -15.23 17.06
CA LEU A 130 3.64 -16.45 16.24
C LEU A 130 2.60 -17.50 16.67
N ILE A 131 1.81 -18.00 15.73
CA ILE A 131 0.67 -18.88 16.00
C ILE A 131 0.79 -20.15 15.16
N LEU A 132 0.84 -21.31 15.82
CA LEU A 132 0.76 -22.61 15.15
C LEU A 132 -0.71 -22.92 14.84
N ARG A 133 -1.05 -23.01 13.56
CA ARG A 133 -2.41 -23.33 13.09
C ARG A 133 -2.34 -24.15 11.80
N ASN A 134 -2.59 -25.45 11.94
CA ASN A 134 -2.59 -26.35 10.79
C ASN A 134 -3.79 -26.08 9.88
N ARG A 135 -3.51 -25.90 8.60
CA ARG A 135 -4.53 -25.67 7.58
C ARG A 135 -5.39 -26.93 7.38
N ARG A 136 -6.70 -26.76 7.43
CA ARG A 136 -7.66 -27.73 6.93
C ARG A 136 -7.67 -27.66 5.40
N VAL A 137 -7.54 -28.80 4.75
CA VAL A 137 -7.60 -28.88 3.28
C VAL A 137 -9.04 -29.03 2.81
N SER A 138 -9.29 -28.88 1.52
CA SER A 138 -10.60 -29.21 0.96
C SER A 138 -10.87 -30.71 1.05
N LYS A 139 -12.15 -31.11 1.08
CA LYS A 139 -12.56 -32.52 1.03
C LYS A 139 -11.96 -33.28 -0.18
N THR A 140 -11.75 -32.58 -1.30
CA THR A 140 -11.11 -33.17 -2.49
C THR A 140 -9.63 -33.43 -2.26
N GLU A 141 -8.89 -32.47 -1.70
CA GLU A 141 -7.47 -32.64 -1.36
C GLU A 141 -7.25 -33.70 -0.27
N ALA A 142 -8.17 -33.82 0.69
CA ALA A 142 -8.10 -34.85 1.73
C ALA A 142 -8.18 -36.28 1.16
N LYS A 143 -8.82 -36.48 0.00
CA LYS A 143 -8.80 -37.78 -0.70
C LYS A 143 -7.41 -38.12 -1.24
N LEU A 144 -6.62 -37.11 -1.58
CA LEU A 144 -5.22 -37.27 -2.03
C LEU A 144 -4.24 -37.41 -0.86
N HIS A 145 -4.65 -36.97 0.34
CA HIS A 145 -3.85 -37.01 1.56
C HIS A 145 -4.65 -37.64 2.72
N PRO A 146 -4.81 -38.98 2.74
CA PRO A 146 -5.57 -39.66 3.78
C PRO A 146 -5.13 -39.26 5.19
N GLY A 147 -6.10 -38.88 6.03
CA GLY A 147 -5.86 -38.42 7.40
C GLY A 147 -5.61 -36.92 7.58
N ALA A 148 -5.49 -36.15 6.48
CA ALA A 148 -5.42 -34.70 6.58
C ALA A 148 -6.75 -34.12 7.09
N PRO A 149 -6.74 -33.18 8.06
CA PRO A 149 -7.96 -32.52 8.51
C PRO A 149 -8.53 -31.70 7.36
N PHE A 150 -9.85 -31.73 7.18
CA PHE A 150 -10.51 -31.06 6.07
C PHE A 150 -11.66 -30.16 6.51
N HIS A 151 -12.05 -29.25 5.63
CA HIS A 151 -13.25 -28.43 5.77
C HIS A 151 -14.27 -28.77 4.67
N GLU A 152 -15.54 -28.44 4.95
CA GLU A 152 -16.65 -28.67 4.01
C GLU A 152 -17.12 -27.37 3.31
N TYR A 153 -16.38 -26.27 3.49
CA TYR A 153 -16.69 -25.01 2.81
C TYR A 153 -16.68 -25.17 1.29
N SER A 154 -17.68 -24.58 0.65
CA SER A 154 -17.82 -24.51 -0.81
C SER A 154 -17.40 -23.13 -1.32
N ARG A 155 -17.09 -23.03 -2.62
CA ARG A 155 -16.87 -21.74 -3.29
C ARG A 155 -18.19 -20.99 -3.48
N TYR A 156 -18.09 -19.68 -3.62
CA TYR A 156 -19.18 -18.74 -3.87
C TYR A 156 -20.23 -18.68 -2.75
N CYS A 157 -19.84 -19.03 -1.52
CA CYS A 157 -20.64 -18.82 -0.33
C CYS A 157 -20.38 -17.41 0.23
N PRO A 158 -21.42 -16.63 0.56
CA PRO A 158 -21.27 -15.41 1.32
C PRO A 158 -20.58 -15.69 2.66
N LEU A 159 -19.73 -14.76 3.09
CA LEU A 159 -19.02 -14.85 4.35
C LEU A 159 -19.62 -13.82 5.31
N VAL A 160 -20.12 -14.27 6.45
CA VAL A 160 -20.80 -13.39 7.41
C VAL A 160 -20.26 -13.63 8.81
N GLU A 161 -20.27 -12.60 9.63
CA GLU A 161 -19.86 -12.68 11.04
C GLU A 161 -21.07 -12.65 11.98
N VAL A 162 -22.24 -12.26 11.46
CA VAL A 162 -23.52 -12.26 12.16
C VAL A 162 -24.58 -12.81 11.21
N ARG A 163 -25.51 -13.62 11.72
CA ARG A 163 -26.70 -14.01 10.95
C ARG A 163 -27.80 -12.98 11.14
N ARG A 164 -28.31 -12.47 10.04
CA ARG A 164 -29.50 -11.63 9.94
C ARG A 164 -30.64 -12.41 9.25
N PRO A 165 -31.90 -11.94 9.34
CA PRO A 165 -33.03 -12.60 8.69
C PRO A 165 -32.86 -12.80 7.18
N ASP A 166 -32.11 -11.92 6.51
CA ASP A 166 -31.81 -11.94 5.08
C ASP A 166 -30.53 -12.74 4.72
N THR A 167 -29.78 -13.23 5.71
CA THR A 167 -28.54 -13.98 5.46
C THR A 167 -28.85 -15.26 4.67
N PRO A 168 -28.23 -15.48 3.50
CA PRO A 168 -28.43 -16.68 2.71
C PRO A 168 -28.15 -17.97 3.50
N SER A 169 -28.94 -19.01 3.27
CA SER A 169 -28.79 -20.29 3.99
C SER A 169 -27.43 -20.95 3.73
N ASN A 170 -26.81 -20.69 2.57
CA ASN A 170 -25.49 -21.18 2.21
C ASN A 170 -24.34 -20.28 2.71
N ALA A 171 -24.62 -19.21 3.47
CA ALA A 171 -23.59 -18.35 4.03
C ALA A 171 -22.78 -19.07 5.12
N ILE A 172 -21.48 -18.82 5.14
CA ILE A 172 -20.54 -19.35 6.13
C ILE A 172 -20.47 -18.34 7.28
N LEU A 173 -20.86 -18.79 8.48
CA LEU A 173 -20.77 -17.99 9.70
C LEU A 173 -19.33 -18.10 10.26
N CYS A 174 -18.60 -16.99 10.25
CA CYS A 174 -17.18 -16.91 10.59
C CYS A 174 -16.97 -16.34 12.00
N THR A 175 -17.32 -17.13 13.02
CA THR A 175 -17.23 -16.73 14.44
C THR A 175 -16.39 -17.72 15.26
N GLU A 176 -16.01 -17.33 16.49
CA GLU A 176 -15.29 -18.22 17.41
C GLU A 176 -16.07 -19.50 17.72
N GLU A 177 -17.40 -19.43 17.85
CA GLU A 177 -18.23 -20.62 18.11
C GLU A 177 -18.23 -21.60 16.93
N LYS A 178 -17.87 -21.13 15.72
CA LYS A 178 -17.66 -21.97 14.53
C LYS A 178 -16.20 -22.41 14.36
N GLY A 179 -15.36 -22.17 15.37
CA GLY A 179 -13.96 -22.57 15.42
C GLY A 179 -13.02 -21.63 14.66
N PHE A 180 -13.47 -20.42 14.31
CA PHE A 180 -12.58 -19.41 13.75
C PHE A 180 -11.73 -18.78 14.85
N PHE A 181 -10.47 -18.49 14.54
CA PHE A 181 -9.64 -17.63 15.36
C PHE A 181 -9.84 -16.19 14.91
N ILE A 182 -10.21 -15.30 15.83
CA ILE A 182 -10.44 -13.89 15.52
C ILE A 182 -9.17 -13.10 15.85
N LEU A 183 -8.48 -12.62 14.82
CA LEU A 183 -7.35 -11.72 14.98
C LEU A 183 -7.86 -10.28 15.04
N ILE A 184 -7.86 -9.73 16.25
CA ILE A 184 -8.35 -8.39 16.57
C ILE A 184 -7.53 -7.26 15.90
N PRO A 185 -8.08 -6.04 15.73
CA PRO A 185 -7.52 -4.96 14.91
C PRO A 185 -6.11 -4.47 15.29
N ASP A 186 -5.74 -4.55 16.57
CA ASP A 186 -4.50 -4.00 17.12
C ASP A 186 -3.34 -5.02 17.18
N LYS A 187 -3.62 -6.30 16.88
CA LYS A 187 -2.65 -7.39 16.94
C LYS A 187 -2.21 -7.86 15.56
N GLY A 188 -0.90 -7.91 15.35
CA GLY A 188 -0.27 -8.58 14.23
C GLY A 188 0.05 -10.04 14.58
N ALA A 189 0.05 -10.90 13.58
CA ALA A 189 0.35 -12.32 13.77
C ALA A 189 0.99 -12.96 12.52
N ILE A 190 1.87 -13.92 12.75
CA ILE A 190 2.39 -14.86 11.77
C ILE A 190 1.78 -16.23 12.09
N PHE A 191 0.97 -16.76 11.18
CA PHE A 191 0.43 -18.10 11.26
C PHE A 191 1.35 -19.06 10.51
N VAL A 192 1.68 -20.17 11.17
CA VAL A 192 2.48 -21.25 10.60
C VAL A 192 1.78 -22.59 10.74
N SER A 193 2.11 -23.54 9.87
CA SER A 193 1.71 -24.94 9.97
C SER A 193 2.91 -25.87 10.04
N GLY A 194 2.67 -27.15 10.35
CA GLY A 194 3.71 -28.17 10.40
C GLY A 194 4.45 -28.20 11.75
N GLY A 195 5.76 -28.46 11.70
CA GLY A 195 6.61 -28.62 12.87
C GLY A 195 7.62 -29.76 12.73
N PRO A 196 8.47 -29.98 13.74
CA PRO A 196 9.48 -31.03 13.72
C PRO A 196 8.87 -32.42 13.41
N PRO A 197 9.55 -33.25 12.60
CA PRO A 197 10.86 -33.03 11.97
C PRO A 197 10.81 -32.31 10.61
N LYS A 198 9.62 -32.03 10.07
CA LYS A 198 9.46 -31.51 8.69
C LYS A 198 9.67 -30.00 8.55
N GLY A 199 9.84 -29.30 9.68
CA GLY A 199 9.92 -27.85 9.74
C GLY A 199 8.56 -27.17 9.66
N TYR A 200 8.56 -25.87 9.93
CA TYR A 200 7.37 -25.02 9.82
C TYR A 200 7.22 -24.42 8.43
N ARG A 201 5.98 -24.08 8.06
CA ARG A 201 5.64 -23.35 6.84
C ARG A 201 4.82 -22.11 7.16
N LEU A 202 5.05 -21.03 6.43
CA LEU A 202 4.25 -19.81 6.55
C LEU A 202 2.89 -20.01 5.88
N GLU A 203 1.82 -19.54 6.53
CA GLU A 203 0.45 -19.71 6.04
C GLU A 203 -0.28 -18.38 5.83
N LEU A 204 -0.12 -17.44 6.77
CA LEU A 204 -0.74 -16.12 6.75
C LEU A 204 0.09 -15.17 7.62
N ILE A 205 0.36 -13.96 7.14
CA ILE A 205 1.02 -12.92 7.93
C ILE A 205 0.15 -11.68 7.94
N VAL A 206 -0.06 -11.12 9.13
CA VAL A 206 -0.81 -9.89 9.34
C VAL A 206 0.07 -8.90 10.10
N ILE A 207 0.37 -7.79 9.45
CA ILE A 207 1.17 -6.69 10.00
C ILE A 207 0.23 -5.51 10.23
N ARG A 208 0.19 -5.00 11.47
CA ARG A 208 -0.63 -3.84 11.85
C ARG A 208 0.21 -2.57 11.85
N LYS A 209 -0.49 -1.43 11.82
CA LYS A 209 0.12 -0.09 11.93
C LYS A 209 1.21 0.16 10.88
N VAL A 210 1.05 -0.42 9.69
CA VAL A 210 1.85 -0.05 8.52
C VAL A 210 1.46 1.38 8.16
N LEU A 211 2.39 2.30 8.39
CA LEU A 211 2.17 3.73 8.64
C LEU A 211 1.59 4.00 10.03
N CYS A 212 2.47 4.40 10.96
CA CYS A 212 2.08 4.89 12.29
C CYS A 212 1.00 5.96 12.17
N ASP A 213 0.03 6.01 13.08
CA ASP A 213 -0.92 7.11 13.17
C ASP A 213 -0.25 8.32 13.81
N ASP A 214 0.36 9.16 12.98
CA ASP A 214 0.94 10.43 13.42
C ASP A 214 0.58 11.54 12.42
N SER A 215 0.80 12.79 12.85
CA SER A 215 0.48 13.97 12.03
C SER A 215 1.26 14.03 10.72
N TYR A 216 2.36 13.28 10.60
CA TYR A 216 3.22 13.29 9.43
C TYR A 216 2.77 12.26 8.37
N THR A 217 2.24 11.11 8.78
CA THR A 217 1.71 10.08 7.87
C THR A 217 0.25 10.32 7.49
N GLN A 218 -0.52 11.11 8.25
CA GLN A 218 -1.92 11.38 7.95
C GLN A 218 -2.16 11.99 6.56
N PRO A 219 -1.37 12.99 6.10
CA PRO A 219 -1.46 13.49 4.71
C PRO A 219 -1.29 12.39 3.67
N LEU A 220 -0.37 11.45 3.91
CA LEU A 220 -0.14 10.32 3.02
C LEU A 220 -1.32 9.36 3.00
N LYS A 221 -1.92 9.06 4.15
CA LYS A 221 -3.14 8.22 4.23
C LYS A 221 -4.29 8.85 3.46
N ASN A 222 -4.49 10.16 3.60
CA ASN A 222 -5.50 10.90 2.86
C ASN A 222 -5.23 10.84 1.34
N TRP A 223 -3.99 11.09 0.91
CA TRP A 223 -3.61 10.96 -0.50
C TRP A 223 -3.89 9.55 -1.03
N LEU A 224 -3.50 8.49 -0.30
CA LEU A 224 -3.76 7.11 -0.69
C LEU A 224 -5.25 6.80 -0.82
N ARG A 225 -6.07 7.25 0.14
CA ARG A 225 -7.54 7.12 0.06
C ARG A 225 -8.08 7.79 -1.20
N ASP A 226 -7.64 9.01 -1.47
CA ASP A 226 -8.10 9.78 -2.61
C ASP A 226 -7.69 9.10 -3.93
N VAL A 227 -6.48 8.53 -4.01
CA VAL A 227 -6.02 7.71 -5.15
C VAL A 227 -6.89 6.46 -5.33
N VAL A 228 -7.21 5.75 -4.26
CA VAL A 228 -8.08 4.57 -4.30
C VAL A 228 -9.49 4.95 -4.78
N GLN A 229 -10.07 5.99 -4.20
CA GLN A 229 -11.41 6.48 -4.51
C GLN A 229 -11.51 6.96 -5.96
N GLU A 230 -10.56 7.78 -6.40
CA GLU A 230 -10.47 8.26 -7.78
C GLU A 230 -10.36 7.08 -8.75
N SER A 231 -9.52 6.11 -8.41
CA SER A 231 -9.34 4.92 -9.23
C SER A 231 -10.60 4.08 -9.37
N CYS A 232 -11.29 3.82 -8.27
CA CYS A 232 -12.55 3.06 -8.26
C CYS A 232 -13.71 3.81 -8.93
N SER A 233 -13.66 5.15 -8.98
CA SER A 233 -14.70 5.99 -9.58
C SER A 233 -14.58 6.12 -11.10
N ASN A 234 -13.35 6.09 -11.61
CA ASN A 234 -13.05 6.41 -13.01
C ASN A 234 -12.71 5.18 -13.86
N ARG A 235 -12.52 4.01 -13.25
CA ARG A 235 -12.14 2.77 -13.94
C ARG A 235 -13.23 1.69 -13.84
N ARG A 236 -13.15 0.73 -14.76
CA ARG A 236 -14.08 -0.40 -14.87
C ARG A 236 -13.92 -1.32 -13.66
N ASN A 237 -15.05 -1.63 -13.01
CA ASN A 237 -15.09 -2.66 -11.98
C ASN A 237 -14.81 -4.04 -12.62
N VAL A 238 -13.76 -4.72 -12.18
CA VAL A 238 -13.39 -6.06 -12.68
C VAL A 238 -14.20 -7.18 -12.01
N ARG A 239 -14.98 -6.84 -10.97
CA ARG A 239 -15.90 -7.71 -10.24
C ARG A 239 -17.27 -7.02 -10.09
N PRO A 240 -18.02 -6.79 -11.19
CA PRO A 240 -19.29 -6.04 -11.15
C PRO A 240 -20.40 -6.70 -10.32
N ASN A 241 -20.32 -8.02 -10.10
CA ASN A 241 -21.30 -8.78 -9.33
C ASN A 241 -20.97 -8.87 -7.84
N HIS A 242 -19.86 -8.27 -7.40
CA HIS A 242 -19.47 -8.22 -6.00
C HIS A 242 -19.83 -6.84 -5.44
N PRO A 243 -20.29 -6.75 -4.17
CA PRO A 243 -20.44 -5.46 -3.51
C PRO A 243 -19.13 -4.68 -3.48
N GLY A 244 -19.24 -3.35 -3.59
CA GLY A 244 -18.11 -2.44 -3.67
C GLY A 244 -17.51 -2.29 -5.07
N LYS A 245 -16.23 -1.91 -5.12
CA LYS A 245 -15.47 -1.72 -6.36
C LYS A 245 -14.11 -2.38 -6.25
N MET A 246 -13.70 -3.05 -7.32
CA MET A 246 -12.35 -3.53 -7.53
C MET A 246 -11.90 -3.10 -8.93
N VAL A 247 -10.73 -2.47 -9.04
CA VAL A 247 -10.14 -2.06 -10.31
C VAL A 247 -8.71 -2.60 -10.42
N GLN A 248 -8.29 -2.92 -11.64
CA GLN A 248 -6.95 -3.43 -11.94
C GLN A 248 -6.05 -2.32 -12.49
N ILE A 249 -4.77 -2.36 -12.12
CA ILE A 249 -3.67 -1.60 -12.71
C ILE A 249 -2.55 -2.57 -13.13
N GLY A 250 -1.79 -2.19 -14.15
CA GLY A 250 -0.67 -2.98 -14.63
C GLY A 250 -1.10 -4.00 -15.68
N MET A 251 -0.39 -5.10 -15.79
CA MET A 251 -0.65 -6.17 -16.75
C MET A 251 -1.95 -6.90 -16.44
N ASN A 252 -2.66 -7.29 -17.49
CA ASN A 252 -3.72 -8.28 -17.41
C ASN A 252 -3.84 -9.04 -18.74
N MET A 253 -4.76 -10.01 -18.77
CA MET A 253 -5.10 -10.79 -19.97
C MET A 253 -6.26 -10.19 -20.76
N GLY A 254 -6.54 -8.89 -20.61
CA GLY A 254 -7.63 -8.23 -21.31
C GLY A 254 -9.02 -8.88 -21.14
N PRO A 255 -9.92 -8.72 -22.11
CA PRO A 255 -11.23 -9.34 -22.11
C PRO A 255 -11.15 -10.87 -22.18
N ARG A 256 -12.06 -11.57 -21.48
CA ARG A 256 -12.10 -13.05 -21.44
C ARG A 256 -12.17 -13.72 -22.82
N HIS A 257 -12.75 -13.04 -23.82
CA HIS A 257 -12.94 -13.54 -25.18
C HIS A 257 -11.73 -13.32 -26.09
N ALA A 258 -10.83 -12.38 -25.76
CA ALA A 258 -9.65 -12.05 -26.58
C ALA A 258 -8.35 -12.57 -25.95
N ARG A 259 -8.24 -12.53 -24.61
CA ARG A 259 -7.07 -13.01 -23.85
C ARG A 259 -5.73 -12.44 -24.32
N VAL A 260 -5.70 -11.14 -24.59
CA VAL A 260 -4.48 -10.45 -25.03
C VAL A 260 -3.72 -9.96 -23.80
N LEU A 261 -2.46 -10.37 -23.68
CA LEU A 261 -1.55 -9.87 -22.66
C LEU A 261 -1.24 -8.39 -22.94
N GLY A 262 -1.45 -7.52 -21.97
CA GLY A 262 -1.14 -6.10 -22.11
C GLY A 262 -1.44 -5.28 -20.87
N TRP A 263 -1.19 -3.97 -20.97
CA TRP A 263 -1.48 -3.03 -19.90
C TRP A 263 -3.00 -2.78 -19.79
N ALA A 264 -3.52 -2.82 -18.57
CA ALA A 264 -4.94 -2.67 -18.29
C ALA A 264 -5.46 -1.29 -18.76
N VAL A 265 -6.30 -1.30 -19.80
CA VAL A 265 -7.06 -0.13 -20.24
C VAL A 265 -8.43 -0.15 -19.55
N SER A 266 -8.56 0.58 -18.44
CA SER A 266 -9.72 0.46 -17.56
C SER A 266 -10.55 1.73 -17.40
N PHE A 267 -10.11 2.90 -17.88
CA PHE A 267 -10.90 4.13 -17.78
C PHE A 267 -12.27 4.01 -18.45
N THR A 268 -13.33 4.35 -17.73
CA THR A 268 -14.72 4.36 -18.22
C THR A 268 -15.23 5.78 -18.45
N ARG A 269 -14.64 6.78 -17.79
CA ARG A 269 -14.96 8.19 -17.98
C ARG A 269 -14.14 8.81 -19.10
N LYS A 270 -14.73 9.80 -19.77
CA LYS A 270 -14.04 10.63 -20.77
C LYS A 270 -13.13 11.63 -20.04
N LEU A 271 -11.89 11.25 -19.82
CA LEU A 271 -10.85 12.09 -19.24
C LEU A 271 -9.89 12.57 -20.33
N SER A 272 -9.27 13.74 -20.13
CA SER A 272 -8.16 14.19 -20.98
C SER A 272 -6.94 13.28 -20.79
N ASP A 273 -6.02 13.26 -21.75
CA ASP A 273 -4.83 12.40 -21.62
C ASP A 273 -3.93 12.86 -20.48
N LYS A 274 -3.82 14.17 -20.24
CA LYS A 274 -3.14 14.73 -19.07
C LYS A 274 -3.72 14.17 -17.76
N GLU A 275 -5.04 14.08 -17.68
CA GLU A 275 -5.72 13.58 -16.50
C GLU A 275 -5.54 12.06 -16.33
N LYS A 276 -5.63 11.29 -17.42
CA LYS A 276 -5.33 9.84 -17.38
C LYS A 276 -3.88 9.58 -16.93
N THR A 277 -2.92 10.30 -17.49
CA THR A 277 -1.50 10.20 -17.09
C THR A 277 -1.32 10.54 -15.62
N ARG A 278 -1.94 11.62 -15.12
CA ARG A 278 -1.89 11.98 -13.70
C ARG A 278 -2.47 10.88 -12.80
N GLN A 279 -3.66 10.36 -13.14
CA GLN A 279 -4.30 9.32 -12.35
C GLN A 279 -3.53 8.00 -12.37
N ASP A 280 -2.94 7.64 -13.51
CA ASP A 280 -2.06 6.47 -13.62
C ASP A 280 -0.75 6.68 -12.83
N ALA A 281 -0.18 7.89 -12.83
CA ALA A 281 1.05 8.20 -12.09
C ALA A 281 0.83 8.08 -10.59
N ASN A 282 -0.27 8.64 -10.10
CA ASN A 282 -0.65 8.55 -8.71
C ASN A 282 -0.90 7.10 -8.28
N LEU A 283 -1.63 6.33 -9.09
CA LEU A 283 -1.91 4.94 -8.74
C LEU A 283 -0.66 4.05 -8.81
N LEU A 284 0.20 4.24 -9.81
CA LEU A 284 1.51 3.59 -9.89
C LEU A 284 2.40 3.96 -8.70
N GLY A 285 2.34 5.22 -8.25
CA GLY A 285 3.00 5.70 -7.03
C GLY A 285 2.50 4.98 -5.77
N ALA A 286 1.18 4.84 -5.62
CA ALA A 286 0.58 4.14 -4.50
C ALA A 286 0.95 2.64 -4.48
N MET A 287 0.92 1.98 -5.63
CA MET A 287 1.33 0.56 -5.75
C MET A 287 2.83 0.39 -5.47
N SER A 288 3.67 1.29 -5.99
CA SER A 288 5.13 1.24 -5.77
C SER A 288 5.49 1.51 -4.31
N LEU A 289 4.73 2.39 -3.64
CA LEU A 289 4.84 2.59 -2.20
C LEU A 289 4.44 1.32 -1.42
N LEU A 290 3.34 0.67 -1.79
CA LEU A 290 2.97 -0.63 -1.20
C LEU A 290 4.10 -1.64 -1.35
N TRP A 291 4.72 -1.76 -2.53
CA TRP A 291 5.84 -2.67 -2.73
C TRP A 291 7.07 -2.29 -1.88
N ALA A 292 7.39 -0.99 -1.78
CA ALA A 292 8.46 -0.53 -0.91
C ALA A 292 8.20 -0.88 0.57
N LEU A 293 6.96 -0.69 1.05
CA LEU A 293 6.55 -1.08 2.39
C LEU A 293 6.63 -2.60 2.57
N ALA A 294 6.16 -3.39 1.59
CA ALA A 294 6.25 -4.84 1.65
C ALA A 294 7.71 -5.30 1.85
N LYS A 295 8.66 -4.77 1.07
CA LYS A 295 10.09 -5.09 1.21
C LYS A 295 10.71 -4.68 2.55
N SER A 296 10.09 -3.76 3.28
CA SER A 296 10.59 -3.31 4.59
C SER A 296 9.95 -4.01 5.78
N TYR A 297 8.72 -4.51 5.63
CA TYR A 297 7.93 -5.07 6.73
C TYR A 297 7.69 -6.58 6.60
N VAL A 298 7.64 -7.13 5.39
CA VAL A 298 7.32 -8.53 5.13
C VAL A 298 8.60 -9.38 5.13
N PRO A 299 8.63 -10.55 5.79
CA PRO A 299 9.80 -11.44 5.81
C PRO A 299 10.37 -11.76 4.42
N LEU A 300 11.70 -11.96 4.38
CA LEU A 300 12.42 -12.30 3.14
C LEU A 300 11.99 -13.66 2.58
N ASP A 301 11.49 -14.56 3.42
CA ASP A 301 10.87 -15.84 2.99
C ASP A 301 9.77 -15.64 1.94
N ILE A 302 9.13 -14.46 1.94
CA ILE A 302 8.06 -14.11 1.01
C ILE A 302 8.56 -13.18 -0.10
N THR A 303 9.27 -12.12 0.26
CA THR A 303 9.61 -11.07 -0.72
C THR A 303 10.72 -11.47 -1.67
N ASP A 304 11.64 -12.35 -1.26
CA ASP A 304 12.76 -12.74 -2.13
C ASP A 304 12.32 -13.63 -3.29
N PRO A 305 11.48 -14.68 -3.11
CA PRO A 305 10.91 -15.41 -4.24
C PRO A 305 10.13 -14.51 -5.20
N MET A 306 9.39 -13.53 -4.68
CA MET A 306 8.70 -12.53 -5.50
C MET A 306 9.69 -11.65 -6.28
N GLN A 307 10.71 -11.11 -5.61
CA GLN A 307 11.72 -10.27 -6.25
C GLN A 307 12.49 -11.04 -7.31
N LYS A 308 12.83 -12.30 -7.05
CA LYS A 308 13.46 -13.19 -8.03
C LYS A 308 12.59 -13.37 -9.27
N LEU A 309 11.29 -13.60 -9.11
CA LEU A 309 10.35 -13.69 -10.25
C LEU A 309 10.34 -12.39 -11.08
N LEU A 310 10.34 -11.23 -10.41
CA LEU A 310 10.44 -9.91 -11.06
C LEU A 310 11.76 -9.76 -11.83
N ASP A 311 12.88 -10.15 -11.24
CA ASP A 311 14.19 -9.99 -11.86
C ASP A 311 14.38 -10.92 -13.08
N GLU A 312 13.74 -12.09 -13.07
CA GLU A 312 13.91 -13.11 -14.10
C GLU A 312 12.95 -12.98 -15.29
N SER A 313 11.68 -12.61 -15.05
CA SER A 313 10.62 -12.82 -16.07
C SER A 313 9.54 -11.75 -16.14
N TYR A 314 9.41 -10.90 -15.13
CA TYR A 314 8.30 -9.96 -15.01
C TYR A 314 8.78 -8.51 -15.20
N PRO A 315 8.10 -7.66 -16.00
CA PRO A 315 8.46 -6.25 -16.06
C PRO A 315 8.10 -5.54 -14.74
N THR A 316 8.66 -4.36 -14.52
CA THR A 316 8.13 -3.46 -13.49
C THR A 316 6.78 -2.87 -13.92
N MET A 317 5.96 -2.44 -12.95
CA MET A 317 4.64 -1.88 -13.24
C MET A 317 4.70 -0.68 -14.21
N ALA A 318 3.80 -0.73 -15.19
CA ALA A 318 3.53 0.32 -16.15
C ALA A 318 2.02 0.42 -16.41
N THR A 319 1.62 1.41 -17.20
CA THR A 319 0.24 1.60 -17.64
C THR A 319 0.23 1.99 -19.12
N PRO A 320 -0.95 2.05 -19.78
CA PRO A 320 -1.04 2.57 -21.15
C PRO A 320 -0.49 4.00 -21.31
N HIS A 321 -0.48 4.79 -20.23
CA HIS A 321 -0.05 6.19 -20.24
C HIS A 321 1.31 6.43 -19.57
N ILE A 322 1.89 5.41 -18.93
CA ILE A 322 3.20 5.49 -18.27
C ILE A 322 4.02 4.27 -18.67
N PRO A 323 5.09 4.43 -19.46
CA PRO A 323 5.88 3.32 -19.95
C PRO A 323 6.61 2.60 -18.82
N VAL A 324 7.04 1.35 -19.08
CA VAL A 324 7.92 0.58 -18.20
C VAL A 324 9.17 1.39 -17.86
N GLY A 325 9.64 1.27 -16.63
CA GLY A 325 10.86 1.94 -16.19
C GLY A 325 11.02 1.92 -14.68
N CYS A 326 11.87 2.81 -14.20
CA CYS A 326 12.06 3.06 -12.79
C CYS A 326 11.35 4.35 -12.34
N GLY A 327 11.31 4.48 -11.02
CA GLY A 327 10.85 5.64 -10.30
C GLY A 327 9.35 5.81 -10.24
N PHE A 328 8.94 6.47 -9.16
CA PHE A 328 7.56 6.85 -8.88
C PHE A 328 7.54 8.10 -8.01
N SER A 329 6.38 8.74 -7.88
CA SER A 329 6.18 9.84 -6.94
C SER A 329 4.93 9.64 -6.09
N VAL A 330 4.91 10.31 -4.95
CA VAL A 330 3.74 10.44 -4.08
C VAL A 330 3.57 11.91 -3.74
N THR A 331 2.34 12.38 -3.55
CA THR A 331 2.06 13.79 -3.25
C THR A 331 1.49 13.92 -1.85
N LEU A 332 2.14 14.72 -0.99
CA LEU A 332 1.68 14.99 0.36
C LEU A 332 1.48 16.50 0.48
N ASP A 333 0.26 16.94 0.78
CA ASP A 333 -0.11 18.36 0.93
C ASP A 333 0.41 19.26 -0.22
N GLY A 334 0.28 18.78 -1.46
CA GLY A 334 0.73 19.48 -2.67
C GLY A 334 2.22 19.37 -2.98
N THR A 335 3.04 18.83 -2.06
CA THR A 335 4.47 18.57 -2.31
C THR A 335 4.67 17.20 -2.94
N GLU A 336 5.33 17.13 -4.09
CA GLU A 336 5.70 15.87 -4.75
C GLU A 336 6.99 15.28 -4.17
N TYR A 337 6.95 14.01 -3.77
CA TYR A 337 8.11 13.23 -3.33
C TYR A 337 8.47 12.23 -4.42
N ALA A 338 9.37 12.62 -5.32
CA ALA A 338 9.83 11.78 -6.43
C ALA A 338 11.03 10.88 -6.06
N PHE A 339 10.93 9.59 -6.36
CA PHE A 339 11.94 8.56 -6.12
C PHE A 339 12.47 8.01 -7.46
N LYS A 340 13.29 8.79 -8.17
CA LYS A 340 13.61 8.56 -9.59
C LYS A 340 14.29 7.22 -9.90
N GLU A 341 15.09 6.69 -8.98
CA GLU A 341 15.89 5.48 -9.21
C GLU A 341 15.30 4.23 -8.55
N THR A 342 14.18 4.36 -7.83
CA THR A 342 13.59 3.24 -7.11
C THR A 342 12.80 2.35 -8.07
N SER A 343 12.94 1.03 -7.92
CA SER A 343 12.11 0.08 -8.69
C SER A 343 10.63 0.26 -8.35
N ARG A 344 9.77 0.13 -9.36
CA ARG A 344 8.32 0.21 -9.20
C ARG A 344 7.76 -1.10 -8.63
N ALA A 345 6.46 -1.11 -8.37
CA ALA A 345 5.75 -2.32 -7.98
C ALA A 345 5.87 -3.46 -9.01
N PRO A 346 5.57 -4.71 -8.61
CA PRO A 346 5.23 -5.80 -9.51
C PRO A 346 4.17 -5.37 -10.53
N PRO A 347 4.13 -5.99 -11.71
CA PRO A 347 3.37 -5.47 -12.83
C PRO A 347 1.87 -5.74 -12.71
N GLU A 348 1.38 -6.41 -11.68
CA GLU A 348 -0.05 -6.65 -11.48
C GLU A 348 -0.50 -6.09 -10.14
N GLY A 349 -1.57 -5.28 -10.18
CA GLY A 349 -2.13 -4.67 -9.00
C GLY A 349 -3.65 -4.57 -9.04
N VAL A 350 -4.27 -4.62 -7.86
CA VAL A 350 -5.68 -4.31 -7.67
C VAL A 350 -5.87 -3.24 -6.61
N VAL A 351 -6.94 -2.49 -6.78
CA VAL A 351 -7.37 -1.43 -5.87
C VAL A 351 -8.83 -1.68 -5.54
N THR A 352 -9.18 -1.57 -4.26
CA THR A 352 -10.51 -1.89 -3.77
C THR A 352 -11.09 -0.77 -2.91
N MET A 353 -12.40 -0.58 -3.03
CA MET A 353 -13.16 0.37 -2.22
C MET A 353 -14.47 -0.28 -1.78
N GLY A 354 -14.60 -0.53 -0.47
CA GLY A 354 -15.77 -1.19 0.12
C GLY A 354 -16.05 -2.58 -0.46
N TYR A 355 -15.00 -3.30 -0.88
CA TYR A 355 -15.10 -4.55 -1.61
C TYR A 355 -15.42 -5.72 -0.69
N GLU A 356 -16.34 -6.57 -1.15
CA GLU A 356 -16.73 -7.83 -0.51
C GLU A 356 -16.48 -9.00 -1.48
N ALA A 357 -16.16 -10.17 -0.95
CA ALA A 357 -15.98 -11.35 -1.79
C ALA A 357 -16.46 -12.62 -1.08
N HIS A 358 -17.34 -13.36 -1.75
CA HIS A 358 -17.69 -14.73 -1.38
C HIS A 358 -16.44 -15.62 -1.32
N SER A 359 -16.55 -16.80 -0.70
CA SER A 359 -15.47 -17.80 -0.67
C SER A 359 -14.95 -18.11 -2.07
N HIS A 360 -13.65 -17.96 -2.30
CA HIS A 360 -13.01 -18.24 -3.58
C HIS A 360 -11.55 -18.65 -3.41
N VAL A 361 -10.93 -18.98 -4.53
CA VAL A 361 -9.48 -19.11 -4.67
C VAL A 361 -9.07 -18.35 -5.91
N ASP A 362 -7.86 -17.80 -5.90
CA ASP A 362 -7.26 -17.14 -7.06
C ASP A 362 -5.98 -17.88 -7.45
N GLY A 363 -5.80 -18.11 -8.75
CA GLY A 363 -4.58 -18.74 -9.26
C GLY A 363 -3.40 -17.76 -9.21
N CYS A 364 -2.29 -18.16 -8.60
CA CYS A 364 -1.12 -17.32 -8.38
C CYS A 364 0.16 -18.03 -8.85
N SER A 365 1.13 -17.29 -9.39
CA SER A 365 2.46 -17.81 -9.76
C SER A 365 3.45 -17.75 -8.60
N THR A 366 3.14 -16.97 -7.56
CA THR A 366 3.84 -16.97 -6.27
C THR A 366 2.94 -17.59 -5.21
N ASP A 367 3.53 -18.10 -4.13
CA ASP A 367 2.78 -18.70 -3.02
C ASP A 367 1.89 -17.69 -2.28
N PHE A 368 2.23 -16.41 -2.33
CA PHE A 368 1.56 -15.36 -1.56
C PHE A 368 1.14 -14.16 -2.43
N ALA A 369 0.05 -13.51 -2.05
CA ALA A 369 -0.27 -12.14 -2.44
C ALA A 369 -0.16 -11.20 -1.24
N ILE A 370 -0.05 -9.91 -1.52
CA ILE A 370 0.10 -8.87 -0.49
C ILE A 370 -1.08 -7.91 -0.64
N SER A 371 -1.92 -7.82 0.38
CA SER A 371 -2.98 -6.82 0.47
C SER A 371 -2.68 -5.82 1.57
N TRP A 372 -3.07 -4.56 1.36
CA TRP A 372 -2.93 -3.49 2.33
C TRP A 372 -4.22 -2.68 2.41
N THR A 373 -4.86 -2.71 3.57
CA THR A 373 -5.96 -1.80 3.92
C THR A 373 -5.35 -0.51 4.43
N VAL A 374 -5.44 0.56 3.63
CA VAL A 374 -4.88 1.87 3.99
C VAL A 374 -5.76 2.54 5.03
N ILE A 375 -7.06 2.62 4.75
CA ILE A 375 -8.08 3.23 5.61
C ILE A 375 -9.27 2.28 5.72
N ARG A 376 -9.89 2.25 6.91
CA ARG A 376 -11.18 1.62 7.16
C ARG A 376 -12.09 2.67 7.79
N GLU A 377 -13.20 2.97 7.13
CA GLU A 377 -14.23 3.88 7.62
C GLU A 377 -15.49 3.09 7.98
N ILE A 378 -16.12 3.44 9.09
CA ILE A 378 -17.43 2.92 9.52
C ILE A 378 -18.45 4.01 9.21
N LEU A 379 -19.39 3.74 8.31
CA LEU A 379 -20.45 4.69 7.97
C LEU A 379 -21.55 4.65 9.01
N ASP A 380 -22.29 5.76 9.17
CA ASP A 380 -23.44 5.85 10.07
C ASP A 380 -24.54 4.82 9.76
N SER A 381 -24.60 4.36 8.51
CA SER A 381 -25.52 3.30 8.06
C SER A 381 -25.06 1.89 8.41
N ASN A 382 -24.01 1.73 9.22
CA ASN A 382 -23.49 0.41 9.56
C ASN A 382 -24.36 -0.29 10.60
N GLU A 383 -24.96 -1.41 10.19
CA GLU A 383 -25.79 -2.25 11.05
C GLU A 383 -25.03 -3.43 11.67
N LEU A 384 -23.76 -3.63 11.27
CA LEU A 384 -22.92 -4.69 11.79
C LEU A 384 -22.23 -4.26 13.09
N PRO A 385 -21.85 -5.20 13.98
CA PRO A 385 -20.98 -4.90 15.11
C PRO A 385 -19.71 -4.15 14.69
N GLU A 386 -19.13 -3.34 15.57
CA GLU A 386 -18.01 -2.43 15.29
C GLU A 386 -16.82 -3.08 14.54
N ASN A 387 -16.48 -4.31 14.95
CA ASN A 387 -15.35 -5.07 14.41
C ASN A 387 -15.75 -6.10 13.34
N ALA A 388 -17.02 -6.15 12.95
CA ALA A 388 -17.49 -7.01 11.88
C ALA A 388 -17.49 -6.28 10.53
N GLY A 389 -17.43 -7.08 9.48
CA GLY A 389 -17.61 -6.65 8.11
C GLY A 389 -16.39 -6.09 7.42
N SER A 390 -16.29 -6.37 6.12
CA SER A 390 -15.10 -6.15 5.30
C SER A 390 -13.81 -6.74 5.92
N ASN A 391 -13.93 -7.87 6.62
CA ASN A 391 -12.82 -8.57 7.23
C ASN A 391 -12.27 -9.63 6.29
N PHE A 392 -10.94 -9.80 6.27
CA PHE A 392 -10.32 -10.87 5.49
C PHE A 392 -10.50 -12.20 6.21
N ILE A 393 -10.87 -13.24 5.47
CA ILE A 393 -11.12 -14.57 6.05
C ILE A 393 -10.31 -15.61 5.28
N ASP A 394 -9.51 -16.39 6.01
CA ASP A 394 -8.92 -17.63 5.52
C ASP A 394 -9.74 -18.81 6.06
N LEU A 395 -10.43 -19.52 5.18
CA LEU A 395 -11.34 -20.61 5.54
C LEU A 395 -10.60 -21.90 5.92
N GLY A 396 -9.47 -22.17 5.26
CA GLY A 396 -8.66 -23.36 5.54
C GLY A 396 -7.98 -23.28 6.91
N LEU A 397 -7.45 -22.11 7.26
CA LEU A 397 -6.97 -21.83 8.61
C LEU A 397 -8.14 -21.64 9.59
N GLY A 398 -9.30 -21.20 9.13
CA GLY A 398 -10.37 -20.73 10.01
C GLY A 398 -9.89 -19.52 10.81
N VAL A 399 -9.47 -18.47 10.12
CA VAL A 399 -9.00 -17.21 10.71
C VAL A 399 -9.84 -16.07 10.14
N VAL A 400 -10.31 -15.19 11.00
CA VAL A 400 -10.88 -13.89 10.62
C VAL A 400 -9.87 -12.82 11.03
N VAL A 401 -9.42 -12.01 10.08
CA VAL A 401 -8.59 -10.84 10.33
C VAL A 401 -9.50 -9.63 10.36
N GLN A 402 -9.79 -9.15 11.57
CA GLN A 402 -10.61 -7.96 11.74
C GLN A 402 -9.89 -6.75 11.13
N GLY A 403 -10.59 -6.03 10.26
CA GLY A 403 -10.05 -4.96 9.44
C GLY A 403 -9.67 -3.75 10.27
N ALA A 404 -8.53 -3.14 9.94
CA ALA A 404 -8.08 -1.87 10.50
C ALA A 404 -7.30 -1.10 9.43
N GLY A 405 -7.32 0.23 9.49
CA GLY A 405 -6.39 1.04 8.70
C GLY A 405 -4.93 0.67 8.98
N GLY A 406 -4.07 0.75 7.96
CA GLY A 406 -2.67 0.35 8.07
C GLY A 406 -2.45 -1.16 8.27
N THR A 407 -3.38 -2.03 7.83
CA THR A 407 -3.23 -3.49 7.94
C THR A 407 -2.70 -4.07 6.65
N MET A 408 -1.53 -4.69 6.69
CA MET A 408 -1.01 -5.50 5.58
C MET A 408 -1.27 -6.98 5.86
N THR A 409 -1.93 -7.66 4.93
CA THR A 409 -2.29 -9.07 4.98
C THR A 409 -1.62 -9.81 3.84
N ILE A 410 -0.76 -10.77 4.17
CA ILE A 410 0.01 -11.59 3.25
C ILE A 410 -0.53 -13.01 3.34
N PHE A 411 -1.19 -13.47 2.29
CA PHE A 411 -1.98 -14.69 2.30
C PHE A 411 -1.75 -15.52 1.04
N GLN A 412 -2.07 -16.81 1.09
CA GLN A 412 -1.94 -17.71 -0.05
C GLN A 412 -3.21 -17.65 -0.92
N PRO A 413 -3.18 -17.06 -2.13
CA PRO A 413 -4.39 -16.83 -2.92
C PRO A 413 -5.05 -18.13 -3.40
N GLU A 414 -4.26 -19.19 -3.58
CA GLU A 414 -4.75 -20.49 -4.03
C GLU A 414 -5.50 -21.26 -2.94
N ARG A 415 -5.52 -20.73 -1.71
CA ARG A 415 -6.28 -21.28 -0.58
C ARG A 415 -7.64 -20.59 -0.49
N MET A 416 -8.62 -21.31 0.06
CA MET A 416 -9.99 -20.81 0.17
C MET A 416 -10.04 -19.59 1.10
N HIS A 417 -10.43 -18.44 0.56
CA HIS A 417 -10.48 -17.19 1.29
C HIS A 417 -11.62 -16.29 0.79
N GLY A 418 -11.82 -15.14 1.44
CA GLY A 418 -12.75 -14.12 0.98
C GLY A 418 -12.75 -12.90 1.89
N THR A 419 -13.76 -12.06 1.71
CA THR A 419 -13.97 -10.86 2.51
C THR A 419 -15.40 -10.87 3.03
N SER A 420 -15.59 -10.72 4.34
CA SER A 420 -16.92 -10.75 4.94
C SER A 420 -17.83 -9.64 4.42
N GLU A 421 -19.13 -9.87 4.56
CA GLU A 421 -20.20 -8.91 4.30
C GLU A 421 -19.80 -7.52 4.77
N ARG A 422 -19.84 -6.52 3.89
CA ARG A 422 -19.32 -5.19 4.23
C ARG A 422 -20.20 -4.42 5.21
N GLY A 423 -21.52 -4.63 5.22
CA GLY A 423 -22.46 -3.75 5.93
C GLY A 423 -22.29 -2.27 5.53
N GLY A 424 -22.04 -1.41 6.51
CA GLY A 424 -21.70 0.01 6.32
C GLY A 424 -20.19 0.29 6.36
N ILE A 425 -19.33 -0.70 6.14
CA ILE A 425 -17.87 -0.50 6.17
C ILE A 425 -17.32 -0.12 4.79
N MET A 426 -16.45 0.88 4.78
CA MET A 426 -15.69 1.32 3.61
C MET A 426 -14.19 1.12 3.85
N ALA A 427 -13.68 -0.02 3.39
CA ALA A 427 -12.25 -0.30 3.37
C ALA A 427 -11.63 0.15 2.03
N TYR A 428 -10.52 0.90 2.12
CA TYR A 428 -9.73 1.37 0.99
C TYR A 428 -8.46 0.52 0.90
N GLY A 429 -8.38 -0.31 -0.13
CA GLY A 429 -7.36 -1.35 -0.24
C GLY A 429 -6.52 -1.24 -1.50
N LEU A 430 -5.26 -1.65 -1.37
CA LEU A 430 -4.33 -1.92 -2.46
C LEU A 430 -3.89 -3.39 -2.34
N ALA A 431 -3.68 -4.10 -3.44
CA ALA A 431 -3.04 -5.41 -3.38
C ALA A 431 -2.16 -5.68 -4.60
N ILE A 432 -1.03 -6.34 -4.33
CA ILE A 432 -0.09 -6.86 -5.31
C ILE A 432 -0.38 -8.35 -5.47
N ASN A 433 -0.62 -8.74 -6.71
CA ASN A 433 -0.96 -10.10 -7.08
C ASN A 433 0.06 -10.57 -8.12
N PHE A 434 0.21 -11.88 -8.29
CA PHE A 434 1.02 -12.46 -9.38
C PHE A 434 0.14 -13.50 -10.06
N THR A 435 -0.79 -13.08 -10.91
CA THR A 435 -1.82 -14.02 -11.36
C THR A 435 -1.20 -15.07 -12.27
N ARG A 436 -1.55 -16.34 -12.05
CA ARG A 436 -1.01 -17.45 -12.86
C ARG A 436 -1.26 -17.24 -14.36
N ARG A 437 -2.37 -16.60 -14.72
CA ARG A 437 -2.72 -16.32 -16.12
C ARG A 437 -1.74 -15.37 -16.81
N VAL A 438 -1.23 -14.36 -16.10
CA VAL A 438 -0.23 -13.45 -16.66
C VAL A 438 1.12 -14.17 -16.76
N ALA A 439 1.48 -14.96 -15.75
CA ALA A 439 2.71 -15.76 -15.76
C ALA A 439 2.73 -16.74 -16.94
N ASP A 440 1.65 -17.52 -17.09
CA ASP A 440 1.49 -18.52 -18.16
C ASP A 440 1.59 -17.85 -19.54
N ALA A 441 0.99 -16.67 -19.71
CA ALA A 441 1.03 -15.94 -20.97
C ALA A 441 2.42 -15.37 -21.28
N ILE A 442 3.14 -14.86 -20.28
CA ILE A 442 4.53 -14.41 -20.43
C ILE A 442 5.41 -15.62 -20.83
N GLN A 443 5.27 -16.74 -20.13
CA GLN A 443 6.02 -17.96 -20.39
C GLN A 443 5.75 -18.50 -21.80
N GLU A 444 4.50 -18.52 -22.24
CA GLU A 444 4.13 -18.91 -23.60
C GLU A 444 4.77 -18.03 -24.68
N LEU A 445 4.85 -16.70 -24.45
CA LEU A 445 5.55 -15.80 -25.38
C LEU A 445 7.05 -16.09 -25.44
N ILE A 446 7.68 -16.34 -24.28
CA ILE A 446 9.10 -16.70 -24.18
C ILE A 446 9.38 -18.01 -24.94
N GLU A 447 8.57 -19.04 -24.73
CA GLU A 447 8.71 -20.35 -25.40
C GLU A 447 8.57 -20.26 -26.92
N ARG A 448 7.79 -19.31 -27.42
CA ARG A 448 7.63 -19.02 -28.85
C ARG A 448 8.76 -18.16 -29.42
N GLY A 449 9.77 -17.80 -28.63
CA GLY A 449 10.84 -16.88 -29.03
C GLY A 449 10.35 -15.46 -29.32
N GLN A 450 9.15 -15.09 -28.84
CA GLN A 450 8.61 -13.76 -29.02
C GLN A 450 9.16 -12.85 -27.91
N THR A 451 9.68 -11.69 -28.29
CA THR A 451 9.97 -10.66 -27.31
C THR A 451 8.66 -10.18 -26.72
N VAL A 452 8.50 -10.24 -25.40
CA VAL A 452 7.36 -9.65 -24.72
C VAL A 452 7.44 -8.12 -24.92
N ARG A 453 6.70 -7.61 -25.92
CA ARG A 453 6.64 -6.18 -26.20
C ARG A 453 5.57 -5.57 -25.32
N TYR A 454 6.00 -4.81 -24.33
CA TYR A 454 5.14 -4.13 -23.38
C TYR A 454 4.62 -2.79 -23.92
N GLY A 455 3.91 -2.81 -25.06
CA GLY A 455 3.36 -1.62 -25.71
C GLY A 455 1.87 -1.76 -26.06
N LEU A 456 1.23 -0.66 -26.40
CA LEU A 456 -0.10 -0.62 -27.04
C LEU A 456 0.01 -1.14 -28.50
N ASP A 457 0.54 -2.35 -28.72
CA ASP A 457 0.36 -3.00 -30.00
C ASP A 457 -1.09 -3.51 -30.01
N THR A 458 -1.96 -2.64 -30.54
CA THR A 458 -3.34 -2.95 -30.86
C THR A 458 -3.38 -4.23 -31.66
N ASP A 459 -4.24 -5.15 -31.21
CA ASP A 459 -4.73 -6.31 -31.94
C ASP A 459 -4.54 -6.17 -33.46
N THR A 460 -3.51 -6.83 -34.00
CA THR A 460 -3.26 -6.86 -35.44
C THR A 460 -4.26 -7.77 -36.16
N HIS A 461 -5.26 -8.33 -35.46
CA HIS A 461 -6.51 -8.76 -36.09
C HIS A 461 -7.25 -7.53 -36.63
N LYS A 462 -6.72 -6.98 -37.73
CA LYS A 462 -7.55 -6.41 -38.80
C LYS A 462 -8.68 -7.42 -39.00
N HIS A 463 -9.89 -6.99 -38.65
CA HIS A 463 -11.12 -7.67 -39.00
C HIS A 463 -10.99 -8.18 -40.45
N ARG A 464 -10.72 -9.49 -40.60
CA ARG A 464 -11.05 -10.19 -41.83
C ARG A 464 -12.58 -10.16 -41.85
N LYS A 465 -13.11 -9.18 -42.60
CA LYS A 465 -14.50 -9.21 -43.06
C LYS A 465 -14.74 -10.47 -43.88
#